data_AF-A0A841EFE9-F1
#
_entry.id   AF-A0A841EFE9-F1
#
_cell.length_a   1.000
_cell.length_b   1.000
_cell.length_c   1.000
_cell.angle_alpha   90.00
_cell.angle_beta   90.00
_cell.angle_gamma   90.00
#
_symmetry.space_group_name_H-M   'P 1'
#
loop_
_entity.id
_entity.type
_entity.pdbx_description
1 polymer ?
#
loop_
_entity_poly.entity_id
_entity_poly.type
_entity_poly.pdbx_seq_one_letter_code
_entity_poly.pdbx_strand_id
1 'polypeptide(L)'
;MTGSLMHQLQENELDLTRIQFYNDNPLYLEREVPSSDANIKSGKVVFKNGRYINRIALEKNTPGIVQAENNGHLMIAFEKSNEESSLRFGPVAGEKGEYFYQLVDNNGSPMFSRIDYEGSKYLVIYKKPRVRIMLSRSVFTNMKVKIRRMKGNKIKSQ
;
A
#
# COMPACT_ATOMS: atom_id res chain seq x y z
N MET A 1 12.85 6.43 2.06
CA MET A 1 11.89 6.87 3.09
C MET A 1 10.56 7.22 2.44
N THR A 2 9.43 6.66 2.90
CA THR A 2 8.09 7.01 2.40
C THR A 2 7.26 7.80 3.39
N GLY A 3 7.51 7.71 4.70
CA GLY A 3 6.73 8.46 5.71
C GLY A 3 6.86 9.98 5.59
N SER A 4 8.07 10.51 5.43
CA SER A 4 8.30 11.95 5.22
C SER A 4 7.64 12.47 3.93
N LEU A 5 7.61 11.61 2.90
CA LEU A 5 6.98 11.94 1.62
C LEU A 5 5.46 11.93 1.73
N MET A 6 4.87 10.98 2.44
CA MET A 6 3.42 10.95 2.66
C MET A 6 2.94 12.16 3.46
N HIS A 7 3.71 12.59 4.47
CA HIS A 7 3.44 13.85 5.19
C HIS A 7 3.43 15.05 4.22
N GLN A 8 4.43 15.14 3.35
CA GLN A 8 4.49 16.20 2.33
C GLN A 8 3.32 16.12 1.34
N LEU A 9 2.88 14.92 0.94
CA LEU A 9 1.73 14.77 0.04
C LEU A 9 0.43 15.29 0.69
N GLN A 10 0.25 15.00 1.98
CA GLN A 10 -0.88 15.49 2.76
C GLN A 10 -0.85 17.02 2.94
N GLU A 11 0.31 17.59 3.31
CA GLU A 11 0.49 19.04 3.44
C GLU A 11 0.26 19.81 2.12
N ASN A 12 0.52 19.19 0.98
CA ASN A 12 0.35 19.81 -0.35
C ASN A 12 -1.04 19.54 -0.96
N GLU A 13 -1.99 19.00 -0.17
CA GLU A 13 -3.36 18.66 -0.55
C GLU A 13 -3.39 17.86 -1.87
N LEU A 14 -2.43 16.95 -2.05
CA LEU A 14 -2.40 16.11 -3.23
C LEU A 14 -3.43 15.00 -3.08
N ASP A 15 -4.34 14.95 -4.05
CA ASP A 15 -5.31 13.87 -4.17
C ASP A 15 -4.60 12.52 -4.35
N LEU A 16 -4.51 11.75 -3.26
CA LEU A 16 -3.82 10.46 -3.20
C LEU A 16 -4.44 9.42 -4.15
N THR A 17 -5.70 9.59 -4.54
CA THR A 17 -6.39 8.69 -5.48
C THR A 17 -5.81 8.80 -6.90
N ARG A 18 -5.12 9.90 -7.21
CA ARG A 18 -4.45 10.13 -8.50
C ARG A 18 -2.99 9.71 -8.51
N ILE A 19 -2.52 9.08 -7.44
CA ILE A 19 -1.14 8.67 -7.28
C ILE A 19 -1.03 7.16 -7.45
N GLN A 20 -0.13 6.74 -8.33
CA GLN A 20 0.23 5.34 -8.49
C GLN A 20 1.24 4.92 -7.42
N PHE A 21 0.85 3.94 -6.61
CA PHE A 21 1.70 3.27 -5.63
C PHE A 21 2.23 1.95 -6.16
N TYR A 22 3.31 1.45 -5.54
CA TYR A 22 3.92 0.16 -5.84
C TYR A 22 4.38 -0.51 -4.56
N ASN A 23 4.27 -1.83 -4.45
CA ASN A 23 4.89 -2.57 -3.35
C ASN A 23 6.40 -2.82 -3.60
N ASP A 24 7.21 -2.74 -2.55
CA ASP A 24 8.67 -2.91 -2.65
C ASP A 24 9.15 -4.37 -2.60
N ASN A 25 8.32 -5.25 -2.05
CA ASN A 25 8.61 -6.67 -1.81
C ASN A 25 7.38 -7.53 -2.13
N PRO A 26 7.58 -8.77 -2.58
CA PRO A 26 6.47 -9.67 -2.83
C PRO A 26 5.88 -10.23 -1.52
N LEU A 27 4.62 -10.62 -1.55
CA LEU A 27 3.98 -11.44 -0.52
C LEU A 27 3.00 -12.44 -1.14
N TYR A 28 2.66 -13.45 -0.35
CA TYR A 28 1.53 -14.34 -0.62
C TYR A 28 0.50 -14.24 0.50
N LEU A 29 -0.77 -14.25 0.11
CA LEU A 29 -1.89 -14.49 1.01
C LEU A 29 -2.33 -15.94 0.82
N GLU A 30 -2.39 -16.70 1.89
CA GLU A 30 -2.82 -18.11 1.86
C GLU A 30 -3.95 -18.39 2.84
N ARG A 31 -4.97 -19.11 2.37
CA ARG A 31 -5.97 -19.74 3.24
C ARG A 31 -6.22 -21.16 2.78
N GLU A 32 -6.53 -22.03 3.73
CA GLU A 32 -7.05 -23.36 3.42
C GLU A 32 -8.52 -23.24 3.03
N VAL A 33 -8.92 -24.01 2.02
CA VAL A 33 -10.28 -24.03 1.48
C VAL A 33 -10.80 -25.46 1.37
N PRO A 34 -12.12 -25.69 1.51
CA PRO A 34 -12.73 -26.95 1.13
C PRO A 34 -12.48 -27.27 -0.36
N SER A 35 -12.48 -28.56 -0.71
CA SER A 35 -12.33 -29.02 -2.11
C SER A 35 -13.42 -28.50 -3.06
N SER A 36 -14.57 -28.11 -2.52
CA SER A 36 -15.75 -27.64 -3.26
C SER A 36 -16.09 -26.17 -3.03
N ASP A 37 -15.17 -25.36 -2.50
CA ASP A 37 -15.45 -23.96 -2.19
C ASP A 37 -15.68 -23.13 -3.46
N ALA A 38 -16.94 -22.81 -3.75
CA ALA A 38 -17.35 -21.99 -4.87
C ALA A 38 -17.18 -20.47 -4.62
N ASN A 39 -16.86 -20.05 -3.40
CA ASN A 39 -16.76 -18.63 -3.01
C ASN A 39 -15.36 -18.02 -3.23
N ILE A 40 -14.53 -18.63 -4.08
CA ILE A 40 -13.19 -18.14 -4.36
C ILE A 40 -13.27 -16.99 -5.36
N LYS A 41 -13.20 -15.76 -4.85
CA LYS A 41 -13.28 -14.51 -5.63
C LYS A 41 -11.97 -14.15 -6.35
N SER A 42 -10.82 -14.62 -5.87
CA SER A 42 -9.48 -14.30 -6.40
C SER A 42 -8.44 -15.39 -6.07
N GLY A 43 -7.28 -15.30 -6.74
CA GLY A 43 -6.15 -16.20 -6.53
C GLY A 43 -6.26 -17.55 -7.25
N LYS A 44 -5.31 -18.44 -6.95
CA LYS A 44 -5.24 -19.81 -7.49
C LYS A 44 -5.40 -20.83 -6.37
N VAL A 45 -6.13 -21.91 -6.62
CA VAL A 45 -6.20 -23.05 -5.69
C VAL A 45 -5.08 -24.03 -6.04
N VAL A 46 -4.30 -24.42 -5.05
CA VAL A 46 -3.24 -25.42 -5.17
C VAL A 46 -3.46 -26.52 -4.14
N PHE A 47 -3.30 -27.78 -4.53
CA PHE A 47 -3.32 -28.90 -3.59
C PHE A 47 -1.92 -29.10 -3.01
N LYS A 48 -1.78 -29.00 -1.68
CA LYS A 48 -0.50 -29.13 -0.98
C LYS A 48 -0.71 -29.85 0.36
N ASN A 49 0.07 -30.91 0.59
CA ASN A 49 0.04 -31.68 1.85
C ASN A 49 -1.36 -32.15 2.28
N GLY A 50 -2.16 -32.66 1.32
CA GLY A 50 -3.52 -33.15 1.61
C GLY A 50 -4.58 -32.07 1.74
N ARG A 51 -4.24 -30.78 1.52
CA ARG A 51 -5.13 -29.63 1.71
C ARG A 51 -5.23 -28.80 0.44
N TYR A 52 -6.39 -28.20 0.20
CA TYR A 52 -6.55 -27.20 -0.85
C TYR A 52 -6.23 -25.81 -0.29
N ILE A 53 -5.28 -25.12 -0.90
CA ILE A 53 -4.82 -23.80 -0.48
C ILE A 53 -5.19 -22.79 -1.55
N ASN A 54 -6.01 -21.81 -1.22
CA ASN A 54 -6.18 -20.63 -2.05
C ASN A 54 -5.01 -19.66 -1.77
N ARG A 55 -4.27 -19.34 -2.84
CA ARG A 55 -3.11 -18.45 -2.80
C ARG A 55 -3.32 -17.25 -3.70
N ILE A 56 -3.11 -16.07 -3.15
CA ILE A 56 -3.03 -14.80 -3.89
C ILE A 56 -1.57 -14.33 -3.82
N ALA A 57 -1.01 -13.93 -4.96
CA ALA A 57 0.36 -13.45 -5.05
C ALA A 57 0.36 -11.96 -5.34
N LEU A 58 1.04 -11.18 -4.50
CA LEU A 58 1.38 -9.80 -4.78
C LEU A 58 2.86 -9.77 -5.15
N GLU A 59 3.15 -9.70 -6.45
CA GLU A 59 4.53 -9.62 -6.93
C GLU A 59 5.14 -8.26 -6.63
N LYS A 60 6.47 -8.19 -6.57
CA LYS A 60 7.18 -6.91 -6.38
C LYS A 60 6.85 -5.93 -7.51
N ASN A 61 6.72 -4.64 -7.19
CA ASN A 61 6.38 -3.57 -8.12
C ASN A 61 4.99 -3.72 -8.78
N THR A 62 4.06 -4.41 -8.13
CA THR A 62 2.66 -4.42 -8.56
C THR A 62 2.06 -3.02 -8.35
N PRO A 63 1.43 -2.42 -9.38
CA PRO A 63 0.78 -1.13 -9.24
C PRO A 63 -0.45 -1.24 -8.34
N GLY A 64 -0.57 -0.34 -7.36
CA GLY A 64 -1.76 -0.18 -6.53
C GLY A 64 -2.29 1.24 -6.47
N ILE A 65 -3.60 1.36 -6.25
CA ILE A 65 -4.32 2.64 -6.14
C ILE A 65 -5.01 2.74 -4.78
N VAL A 66 -5.01 3.94 -4.21
CA VAL A 66 -5.69 4.21 -2.92
C VAL A 66 -7.20 4.20 -3.14
N GLN A 67 -7.90 3.40 -2.34
CA GLN A 67 -9.36 3.34 -2.28
C GLN A 67 -9.92 4.19 -1.15
N ALA A 68 -9.20 4.25 -0.03
CA ALA A 68 -9.55 5.05 1.13
C ALA A 68 -8.29 5.44 1.93
N GLU A 69 -8.38 6.57 2.63
CA GLU A 69 -7.41 7.01 3.63
C GLU A 69 -8.14 7.24 4.94
N ASN A 70 -7.67 6.61 6.02
CA ASN A 70 -8.30 6.67 7.33
C ASN A 70 -7.23 6.74 8.42
N ASN A 71 -7.19 7.83 9.18
CA ASN A 71 -6.26 8.03 10.29
C ASN A 71 -4.79 7.76 9.89
N GLY A 72 -4.34 8.26 8.74
CA GLY A 72 -2.99 8.04 8.23
C GLY A 72 -2.72 6.63 7.70
N HIS A 73 -3.74 5.78 7.57
CA HIS A 73 -3.65 4.48 6.93
C HIS A 73 -4.23 4.54 5.52
N LEU A 74 -3.57 3.88 4.58
CA LEU A 74 -4.02 3.74 3.21
C LEU A 74 -4.60 2.36 2.97
N MET A 75 -5.79 2.30 2.40
CA MET A 75 -6.35 1.11 1.80
C MET A 75 -5.96 1.11 0.32
N ILE A 76 -5.05 0.21 -0.08
CA ILE A 76 -4.53 0.15 -1.45
C ILE A 76 -4.99 -1.13 -2.14
N ALA A 77 -5.69 -0.98 -3.25
CA ALA A 77 -6.08 -2.05 -4.13
C ALA A 77 -5.01 -2.30 -5.20
N PHE A 78 -4.59 -3.56 -5.37
CA PHE A 78 -3.61 -4.00 -6.39
C PHE A 78 -4.23 -4.81 -7.54
N GLU A 79 -5.53 -5.08 -7.47
CA GLU A 79 -6.28 -5.77 -8.52
C GLU A 79 -7.64 -5.11 -8.75
N LYS A 80 -8.70 -5.53 -8.05
CA LYS A 80 -10.03 -4.92 -8.12
C LYS A 80 -10.06 -3.64 -7.30
N SER A 81 -10.51 -2.55 -7.92
CA SER A 81 -10.63 -1.23 -7.28
C SER A 81 -11.83 -1.16 -6.33
N ASN A 82 -11.72 -1.84 -5.18
CA ASN A 82 -12.68 -1.74 -4.09
C ASN A 82 -11.97 -1.93 -2.73
N GLU A 83 -12.63 -1.51 -1.65
CA GLU A 83 -12.06 -1.55 -0.30
C GLU A 83 -11.86 -2.97 0.23
N GLU A 84 -12.78 -3.91 -0.06
CA GLU A 84 -12.66 -5.32 0.37
C GLU A 84 -11.43 -6.03 -0.21
N SER A 85 -10.99 -5.60 -1.40
CA SER A 85 -9.81 -6.14 -2.11
C SER A 85 -8.57 -5.27 -1.90
N SER A 86 -8.59 -4.41 -0.88
CA SER A 86 -7.49 -3.51 -0.54
C SER A 86 -6.66 -4.05 0.64
N LEU A 87 -5.36 -3.79 0.59
CA LEU A 87 -4.43 -4.03 1.68
C LEU A 87 -4.20 -2.74 2.46
N ARG A 88 -4.12 -2.86 3.79
CA ARG A 88 -3.89 -1.70 4.67
C ARG A 88 -2.41 -1.43 4.87
N PHE A 89 -1.98 -0.20 4.58
CA PHE A 89 -0.64 0.29 4.85
C PHE A 89 -0.69 1.44 5.83
N GLY A 90 0.12 1.38 6.89
CA GLY A 90 0.19 2.39 7.94
C GLY A 90 1.63 2.81 8.25
N PRO A 91 1.82 3.96 8.92
CA PRO A 91 3.12 4.43 9.34
C PRO A 91 3.71 3.51 10.42
N VAL A 92 4.90 2.98 10.14
CA VAL A 92 5.67 2.15 11.07
C VAL A 92 7.03 2.81 11.26
N ALA A 93 7.38 3.05 12.52
CA ALA A 93 8.68 3.61 12.89
C ALA A 93 9.80 2.60 12.57
N GLY A 94 10.83 3.09 11.92
CA GLY A 94 12.12 2.42 11.76
C GLY A 94 13.05 2.71 12.93
N GLU A 95 14.12 1.93 13.01
CA GLU A 95 15.10 1.99 14.11
C GLU A 95 15.82 3.34 14.24
N LYS A 96 15.85 4.14 13.16
CA LYS A 96 16.56 5.43 13.09
C LYS A 96 15.63 6.64 13.08
N GLY A 97 14.39 6.48 13.54
CA GLY A 97 13.37 7.55 13.51
C GLY A 97 12.76 7.82 12.13
N GLU A 98 13.10 7.01 11.12
CA GLU A 98 12.41 7.01 9.82
C GLU A 98 10.99 6.45 9.98
N TYR A 99 10.05 6.88 9.14
CA TYR A 99 8.73 6.23 9.04
C TYR A 99 8.57 5.57 7.68
N PHE A 100 8.00 4.37 7.67
CA PHE A 100 7.65 3.62 6.46
C PHE A 100 6.16 3.37 6.44
N TYR A 101 5.52 3.54 5.28
CA TYR A 101 4.19 2.97 5.08
C TYR A 101 4.35 1.48 4.77
N GLN A 102 4.02 0.65 5.74
CA GLN A 102 4.21 -0.80 5.73
C GLN A 102 2.86 -1.49 5.87
N LEU A 103 2.74 -2.71 5.34
CA LEU A 103 1.56 -3.54 5.54
C LEU A 103 1.31 -3.75 7.04
N VAL A 104 0.07 -3.51 7.47
CA VAL A 104 -0.42 -3.63 8.85
C VAL A 104 -1.74 -4.40 8.87
N ASP A 105 -2.15 -4.87 10.05
CA ASP A 105 -3.49 -5.43 10.25
C ASP A 105 -4.56 -4.34 10.41
N ASN A 106 -5.81 -4.74 10.66
CA ASN A 106 -6.93 -3.81 10.84
C ASN A 106 -6.76 -2.85 12.03
N ASN A 107 -5.89 -3.19 12.99
CA ASN A 107 -5.59 -2.36 14.16
C ASN A 107 -4.38 -1.43 13.92
N GLY A 108 -3.80 -1.45 12.70
CA GLY A 108 -2.60 -0.68 12.39
C GLY A 108 -1.31 -1.32 12.93
N SER A 109 -1.36 -2.55 13.43
CA SER A 109 -0.18 -3.23 13.97
C SER A 109 0.65 -3.85 12.86
N PRO A 110 2.00 -3.71 12.87
CA PRO A 110 2.90 -4.48 12.02
C PRO A 110 3.17 -5.89 12.57
N MET A 111 2.62 -6.27 13.73
CA MET A 111 2.84 -7.55 14.40
C MET A 111 1.65 -8.49 14.22
N PHE A 112 1.44 -8.97 12.98
CA PHE A 112 0.35 -9.88 12.64
C PHE A 112 0.82 -11.06 11.79
N SER A 113 0.13 -12.19 11.86
CA SER A 113 0.31 -13.30 10.92
C SER A 113 -0.79 -13.36 9.86
N ARG A 114 -1.96 -12.78 10.15
CA ARG A 114 -3.15 -12.85 9.29
C ARG A 114 -3.77 -11.48 9.05
N ILE A 115 -4.41 -11.33 7.90
CA ILE A 115 -5.21 -10.16 7.53
C ILE A 115 -6.55 -10.58 6.95
N ASP A 116 -7.52 -9.68 7.00
CA ASP A 116 -8.77 -9.81 6.27
C ASP A 116 -8.57 -9.33 4.82
N TYR A 117 -9.02 -10.12 3.84
CA TYR A 117 -8.99 -9.80 2.42
C TYR A 117 -10.17 -10.47 1.71
N GLU A 118 -10.93 -9.71 0.92
CA GLU A 118 -12.16 -10.15 0.23
C GLU A 118 -13.18 -10.87 1.15
N GLY A 119 -13.22 -10.49 2.43
CA GLY A 119 -14.12 -11.06 3.45
C GLY A 119 -13.63 -12.36 4.09
N SER A 120 -12.39 -12.79 3.83
CA SER A 120 -11.78 -13.99 4.41
C SER A 120 -10.46 -13.68 5.12
N LYS A 121 -10.09 -14.51 6.11
CA LYS A 121 -8.77 -14.41 6.78
C LYS A 121 -7.70 -15.18 6.05
N TYR A 122 -6.62 -14.48 5.69
CA TYR A 122 -5.46 -15.06 5.02
C TYR A 122 -4.22 -14.99 5.90
N LEU A 123 -3.41 -16.05 5.91
CA LEU A 123 -2.04 -16.05 6.38
C LEU A 123 -1.18 -15.24 5.41
N VAL A 124 -0.35 -14.33 5.95
CA VAL A 124 0.57 -13.51 5.16
C VAL A 124 1.95 -14.12 5.18
N ILE A 125 2.43 -14.53 4.01
CA ILE A 125 3.75 -15.11 3.80
C ILE A 125 4.62 -14.12 3.04
N TYR A 126 5.72 -13.69 3.63
CA TYR A 126 6.62 -12.69 3.06
C TYR A 126 8.07 -12.96 3.46
N LYS A 127 9.02 -12.46 2.67
CA LYS A 127 10.43 -12.39 3.07
C LYS A 127 10.66 -11.09 3.83
N LYS A 128 11.48 -11.11 4.88
CA LYS A 128 11.84 -9.87 5.61
C LYS A 128 12.66 -8.92 4.70
N PRO A 129 12.46 -7.60 4.80
CA PRO A 129 11.50 -6.89 5.65
C PRO A 129 10.06 -6.99 5.13
N ARG A 130 9.06 -6.69 5.97
CA ARG A 130 7.65 -6.65 5.54
C ARG A 130 7.46 -5.71 4.36
N VAL A 131 6.44 -6.01 3.55
CA VAL A 131 6.07 -5.24 2.36
C VAL A 131 5.72 -3.80 2.73
N ARG A 132 6.32 -2.86 2.01
CA ARG A 132 6.10 -1.41 2.09
C ARG A 132 5.61 -0.89 0.76
N ILE A 133 5.01 0.29 0.80
CA ILE A 133 4.63 1.02 -0.41
C ILE A 133 5.70 2.02 -0.80
N MET A 134 5.82 2.20 -2.11
CA MET A 134 6.65 3.18 -2.80
C MET A 134 5.75 4.02 -3.69
N LEU A 135 6.24 5.22 -4.03
CA LEU A 135 5.57 6.20 -4.87
C LEU A 135 6.27 6.27 -6.22
N SER A 136 5.50 6.51 -7.29
CA SER A 136 6.06 6.78 -8.61
C SER A 136 6.98 8.01 -8.60
N ARG A 137 8.07 7.97 -9.37
CA ARG A 137 8.98 9.12 -9.53
C ARG A 137 8.29 10.35 -10.13
N SER A 138 7.22 10.19 -10.90
CA SER A 138 6.48 11.29 -11.52
C SER A 138 5.81 12.22 -10.50
N VAL A 139 5.47 11.71 -9.31
CA VAL A 139 4.88 12.48 -8.21
C VAL A 139 5.79 13.65 -7.81
N PHE A 140 7.10 13.39 -7.76
CA PHE A 140 8.09 14.41 -7.41
C PHE A 140 8.22 15.50 -8.47
N THR A 141 8.02 15.17 -9.75
CA THR A 141 8.02 16.17 -10.84
C THR A 141 6.85 17.13 -10.69
N ASN A 142 5.65 16.61 -10.43
CA ASN A 142 4.45 17.44 -10.24
C ASN A 142 4.55 18.33 -8.99
N MET A 143 5.15 17.84 -7.90
CA MET A 143 5.42 18.64 -6.70
C MET A 143 6.36 19.81 -6.98
N LYS A 144 7.45 19.59 -7.75
CA LYS A 144 8.39 20.67 -8.11
C LYS A 144 7.71 21.78 -8.92
N VAL A 145 6.73 21.45 -9.76
CA VAL A 145 5.99 22.44 -10.57
C VAL A 145 5.08 23.32 -9.73
N LYS A 146 4.48 22.82 -8.64
CA LYS A 146 3.65 23.62 -7.72
C LYS A 146 4.46 24.68 -6.93
N ILE A 147 5.78 24.57 -6.86
CA ILE A 147 6.63 25.58 -6.21
C ILE A 147 6.69 26.84 -7.08
N ARG A 148 5.79 27.79 -6.80
CA ARG A 148 5.83 29.13 -7.39
C ARG A 148 6.99 29.93 -6.80
N ARG A 149 8.03 30.17 -7.59
CA ARG A 149 9.09 31.12 -7.21
C ARG A 149 8.56 32.55 -7.29
N MET A 150 8.71 33.30 -6.19
CA MET A 150 8.41 34.73 -6.17
C MET A 150 9.39 35.47 -7.10
N LYS A 151 8.88 36.36 -7.95
CA LYS A 151 9.70 37.06 -8.95
C LYS A 151 10.52 38.23 -8.38
N GLY A 152 10.23 38.66 -7.15
CA GLY A 152 10.76 39.89 -6.56
C GLY A 152 10.20 41.14 -7.25
N ASN A 153 9.89 42.18 -6.47
CA ASN A 153 9.52 43.47 -7.02
C ASN A 153 10.73 44.42 -6.92
N LYS A 154 11.12 45.03 -8.04
CA LYS A 154 12.15 46.08 -8.06
C LYS A 154 11.49 47.45 -8.09
N ILE A 155 12.00 48.37 -7.29
CA ILE A 155 11.60 49.78 -7.33
C ILE A 155 12.16 50.37 -8.64
N LYS A 156 11.30 51.03 -9.43
CA LYS A 156 11.78 51.86 -10.54
C LYS A 156 12.28 53.18 -9.92
N SER A 157 13.58 53.42 -9.98
CA SER A 157 14.10 54.79 -9.77
C SER A 157 13.54 55.68 -10.87
N GLN A 158 12.97 56.80 -10.46
CA GLN A 158 12.62 57.93 -11.33
C GLN A 158 13.88 58.67 -11.77
#